data_AF-A0A9E6EWK2-F1
#
_entry.id   AF-A0A9E6EWK2-F1
#
_cell.length_a   1.000
_cell.length_b   1.000
_cell.length_c   1.000
_cell.angle_alpha   90.00
_cell.angle_beta   90.00
_cell.angle_gamma   90.00
#
_symmetry.space_group_name_H-M   'P 1'
#
loop_
_entity.id
_entity.type
_entity.pdbx_description
1 polymer ?
#
loop_
_entity_poly.entity_id
_entity_poly.type
_entity_poly.pdbx_seq_one_letter_code
_entity_poly.pdbx_strand_id
1 'polypeptide(L)'
;DKIERKTIQTLSFNGDINISSKWKVGLRSGYDFEQKQFTYTSVNIYRDLHCWELVFNWIPTGFRKSYDLTIRVKASALQDLKLTKKKDFRDN
;
A
#
# COMPACT_ATOMS: atom_id res chain seq x y z
N ASP A 1 -7.30 -12.09 -43.31
CA ASP A 1 -7.17 -11.53 -41.95
C ASP A 1 -5.73 -11.53 -41.47
N LYS A 2 -5.13 -10.35 -41.29
CA LYS A 2 -3.80 -10.22 -40.68
C LYS A 2 -3.96 -10.33 -39.17
N ILE A 3 -3.33 -11.33 -38.57
CA ILE A 3 -3.21 -11.45 -37.11
C ILE A 3 -2.23 -10.37 -36.64
N GLU A 4 -2.73 -9.30 -36.02
CA GLU A 4 -1.89 -8.32 -35.35
C GLU A 4 -1.34 -8.90 -34.05
N ARG A 5 0.00 -9.01 -33.98
CA ARG A 5 0.68 -9.43 -32.76
C ARG A 5 0.85 -8.22 -31.84
N LYS A 6 0.03 -8.13 -30.80
CA LYS A 6 0.19 -7.16 -29.72
C LYS A 6 1.14 -7.71 -28.64
N THR A 7 2.23 -6.99 -28.36
CA THR A 7 3.25 -7.40 -27.39
C THR A 7 3.13 -6.58 -26.11
N ILE A 8 2.52 -7.17 -25.08
CA ILE A 8 2.34 -6.53 -23.78
C ILE A 8 3.63 -6.67 -22.95
N GLN A 9 4.16 -5.54 -22.50
CA GLN A 9 5.36 -5.49 -21.65
C GLN A 9 5.01 -4.80 -20.34
N THR A 10 5.17 -5.51 -19.23
CA THR A 10 4.95 -4.99 -17.89
C THR A 10 6.14 -5.32 -16.99
N LEU A 11 6.50 -4.38 -16.13
CA LEU A 11 7.50 -4.58 -15.08
C LEU A 11 6.78 -4.54 -13.74
N SER A 12 7.00 -5.55 -12.90
CA SER A 12 6.44 -5.60 -11.54
C SER A 12 7.55 -5.42 -10.51
N PHE A 13 7.29 -4.60 -9.51
CA PHE A 13 8.17 -4.36 -8.38
C PHE A 13 7.49 -4.84 -7.10
N ASN A 14 8.16 -5.71 -6.35
CA ASN A 14 7.74 -6.11 -5.01
C ASN A 14 8.97 -6.02 -4.09
N GLY A 15 8.85 -5.26 -3.02
CA GLY A 15 9.89 -5.12 -2.00
C GLY A 15 9.27 -5.16 -0.61
N ASP A 16 9.92 -5.85 0.31
CA ASP A 16 9.58 -5.91 1.72
C ASP A 16 10.88 -5.76 2.51
N ILE A 17 11.04 -4.64 3.21
CA ILE A 17 12.29 -4.27 3.85
C ILE A 17 12.01 -3.81 5.29
N ASN A 18 12.81 -4.34 6.23
CA ASN A 18 12.88 -3.83 7.58
C ASN A 18 13.92 -2.71 7.63
N ILE A 19 13.46 -1.45 7.68
CA ILE A 19 14.34 -0.27 7.73
C ILE A 19 15.06 -0.21 9.09
N SER A 20 14.41 -0.65 10.15
CA SER A 20 15.00 -0.82 11.49
C SER A 20 14.22 -1.87 12.27
N SER A 21 14.64 -2.18 13.50
CA SER A 21 13.96 -3.16 14.36
C SER A 21 12.49 -2.84 14.65
N LYS A 22 12.07 -1.57 14.47
CA LYS A 22 10.70 -1.13 14.72
C LYS A 22 10.00 -0.59 13.47
N TRP A 23 10.65 -0.59 12.30
CA TRP A 23 10.09 -0.07 11.05
C TRP A 23 10.16 -1.11 9.96
N LYS A 24 9.02 -1.38 9.34
CA LYS A 24 8.90 -2.25 8.19
C LYS A 24 8.14 -1.53 7.07
N VAL A 25 8.64 -1.64 5.85
CA VAL A 25 8.03 -1.03 4.67
C VAL A 25 7.91 -2.08 3.57
N GLY A 26 6.69 -2.23 3.07
CA GLY A 26 6.36 -2.99 1.88
C GLY A 26 6.00 -2.06 0.73
N LEU A 27 6.54 -2.33 -0.46
CA LEU A 27 6.20 -1.63 -1.69
C LEU A 27 5.83 -2.67 -2.74
N ARG A 28 4.67 -2.47 -3.35
CA ARG A 28 4.25 -3.19 -4.55
C ARG A 28 3.87 -2.18 -5.59
N SER A 29 4.43 -2.31 -6.78
CA SER A 29 4.11 -1.44 -7.91
C SER A 29 4.26 -2.23 -9.21
N GLY A 30 3.77 -1.67 -10.30
CA GLY A 30 4.09 -2.17 -11.62
C GLY A 30 4.04 -1.04 -12.63
N TYR A 31 4.75 -1.19 -13.73
CA TYR A 31 4.81 -0.24 -14.82
C TYR A 31 4.44 -0.95 -16.13
N ASP A 32 3.46 -0.40 -16.85
CA ASP A 32 3.07 -0.88 -18.18
C ASP A 32 3.79 -0.02 -19.22
N PHE A 33 4.64 -0.65 -20.04
CA PHE A 33 5.43 0.07 -21.04
C PHE A 33 4.62 0.42 -22.29
N GLU A 34 3.53 -0.29 -22.59
CA GLU A 34 2.63 0.10 -23.69
C GLU A 34 1.90 1.39 -23.35
N GLN A 35 1.33 1.45 -22.15
CA GLN A 35 0.53 2.58 -21.67
C GLN A 35 1.40 3.68 -21.02
N LYS A 36 2.71 3.42 -20.86
CA LYS A 36 3.70 4.30 -20.21
C LYS A 36 3.26 4.80 -18.83
N GLN A 37 2.52 3.98 -18.09
CA GLN A 37 1.94 4.38 -16.82
C GLN A 37 2.23 3.38 -15.70
N PHE A 38 2.31 3.93 -14.49
CA PHE A 38 2.29 3.09 -13.29
C PHE A 38 0.91 2.44 -13.15
N THR A 39 0.94 1.13 -13.04
CA THR A 39 -0.20 0.31 -12.67
C THR A 39 -0.46 0.44 -11.16
N TYR A 40 -1.17 -0.54 -10.60
CA TYR A 40 -1.48 -0.58 -9.17
C TYR A 40 -0.21 -0.46 -8.32
N THR A 41 -0.14 0.62 -7.55
CA THR A 41 0.92 0.86 -6.57
C THR A 41 0.32 0.83 -5.18
N SER A 42 0.91 0.06 -4.28
CA SER A 42 0.54 0.00 -2.86
C SER A 42 1.79 0.07 -2.01
N VAL A 43 1.74 0.93 -0.98
CA VAL A 43 2.77 1.08 0.03
C VAL A 43 2.16 0.64 1.37
N ASN A 44 2.83 -0.26 2.08
CA ASN A 44 2.50 -0.64 3.44
C ASN A 44 3.64 -0.20 4.35
N ILE A 45 3.31 0.47 5.44
CA ILE A 45 4.26 0.89 6.46
C ILE A 45 3.77 0.39 7.81
N TYR A 46 4.64 -0.33 8.50
CA TYR A 46 4.42 -0.78 9.86
C TYR A 46 5.45 -0.15 10.79
N ARG A 47 4.98 0.38 11.91
CA ARG A 47 5.83 0.93 12.96
C ARG A 47 5.40 0.44 14.34
N ASP A 48 6.34 -0.18 15.03
CA ASP A 48 6.21 -0.60 16.42
C ASP A 48 6.49 0.57 17.36
N LEU A 49 5.51 1.02 18.15
CA LEU A 49 5.64 2.10 19.14
C LEU A 49 5.68 1.56 20.59
N HIS A 50 6.18 0.33 20.78
CA HIS A 50 6.21 -0.44 22.02
C HIS A 50 4.84 -0.99 22.45
N CYS A 51 4.02 -0.18 23.12
CA CYS A 51 2.65 -0.56 23.52
C CYS A 51 1.62 -0.31 22.43
N TRP A 52 1.99 0.51 21.45
CA TRP A 52 1.15 0.89 20.32
C TRP A 52 1.77 0.37 19.03
N GLU A 53 0.95 0.24 18.00
CA GLU A 53 1.41 -0.03 16.65
C GLU A 53 0.67 0.86 15.65
N LEU A 54 1.43 1.30 14.66
CA LEU A 54 0.94 2.08 13.55
C LEU A 54 1.02 1.22 12.30
N VAL A 55 -0.10 1.12 11.60
CA VAL A 55 -0.22 0.51 10.28
C VAL A 55 -0.72 1.58 9.33
N PHE A 56 0.04 1.82 8.27
CA PHE A 56 -0.34 2.74 7.21
C PHE A 56 -0.33 2.00 5.87
N ASN A 57 -1.49 1.94 5.22
CA ASN A 57 -1.62 1.43 3.87
C ASN A 57 -1.97 2.58 2.95
N TRP A 58 -1.31 2.65 1.81
CA TRP A 58 -1.50 3.73 0.85
C TRP A 58 -1.49 3.22 -0.58
N ILE A 59 -2.54 3.58 -1.32
CA ILE A 59 -2.69 3.35 -2.74
C ILE A 59 -2.66 4.73 -3.43
N PRO A 60 -1.50 5.19 -3.92
CA PRO A 60 -1.37 6.51 -4.53
C PRO A 60 -1.92 6.62 -5.96
N THR A 61 -2.04 5.51 -6.68
CA THR A 61 -2.34 5.49 -8.12
C THR A 61 -3.60 4.67 -8.45
N GLY A 62 -4.15 4.89 -9.64
CA GLY A 62 -5.31 4.16 -10.15
C GLY A 62 -6.66 4.70 -9.68
N PHE A 63 -7.71 3.91 -9.91
CA PHE A 63 -9.10 4.30 -9.59
C PHE A 63 -9.43 4.14 -8.10
N ARG A 64 -8.68 3.28 -7.40
CA ARG A 64 -8.86 2.97 -5.97
C ARG A 64 -7.86 3.72 -5.11
N LYS A 65 -7.64 5.01 -5.39
CA LYS A 65 -6.74 5.84 -4.58
C LYS A 65 -7.30 5.95 -3.17
N SER A 66 -6.59 5.40 -2.20
CA SER A 66 -7.03 5.38 -0.83
C SER A 66 -5.84 5.40 0.11
N TYR A 67 -6.08 5.79 1.34
CA TYR A 67 -5.16 5.51 2.42
C TYR A 67 -5.92 5.12 3.68
N ASP A 68 -5.31 4.25 4.46
CA ASP A 68 -5.74 3.98 5.82
C ASP A 68 -4.55 4.07 6.76
N LEU A 69 -4.75 4.82 7.83
CA LEU A 69 -3.85 4.94 8.96
C LEU A 69 -4.57 4.39 10.18
N THR A 70 -4.02 3.35 10.78
CA THR A 70 -4.53 2.74 12.00
C THR A 70 -3.45 2.82 13.07
N ILE A 71 -3.77 3.47 14.18
CA ILE A 71 -2.95 3.46 15.39
C ILE A 71 -3.76 2.77 16.48
N ARG A 72 -3.21 1.71 17.07
CA ARG A 72 -3.89 0.93 18.09
C ARG A 72 -2.93 0.46 19.17
N VAL A 73 -3.46 0.22 20.36
CA VAL A 73 -2.73 -0.48 21.43
C VAL A 73 -2.59 -1.96 21.04
N LYS A 74 -1.41 -2.56 21.26
CA LYS A 74 -1.14 -3.97 20.93
C LYS A 74 -1.86 -4.95 21.86
N ALA A 75 -2.06 -4.56 23.12
CA ALA A 75 -2.74 -5.37 24.10
C ALA A 75 -4.22 -5.51 23.74
N SER A 76 -4.69 -6.76 23.59
CA SER A 76 -6.08 -7.09 23.30
C SER A 76 -7.06 -6.62 24.39
N ALA A 77 -6.57 -6.43 25.62
CA ALA A 77 -7.36 -5.96 26.76
C ALA A 77 -7.67 -4.44 26.74
N LEU A 78 -7.06 -3.65 25.84
CA LEU A 78 -7.20 -2.18 25.79
C LEU A 78 -7.53 -1.67 24.37
N GLN A 79 -8.37 -2.41 23.63
CA GLN A 79 -8.77 -2.04 22.26
C GLN A 79 -9.66 -0.80 22.15
N ASP A 80 -10.15 -0.25 23.27
CA ASP A 80 -10.95 0.98 23.30
C ASP A 80 -10.22 2.21 22.75
N LEU A 81 -8.88 2.21 22.77
CA LEU A 81 -8.06 3.29 22.21
C LEU A 81 -7.57 2.94 20.80
N LYS A 82 -8.50 2.76 19.86
CA LYS A 82 -8.20 2.59 18.44
C LYS A 82 -8.51 3.87 17.67
N LEU A 83 -7.48 4.52 17.14
CA LEU A 83 -7.65 5.63 16.21
C LEU A 83 -7.47 5.12 14.78
N THR A 84 -8.51 5.26 13.96
CA THR A 84 -8.47 4.86 12.54
C THR A 84 -8.85 6.05 11.68
N LYS A 85 -7.99 6.43 10.74
CA LYS A 85 -8.28 7.42 9.71
C LYS A 85 -8.25 6.73 8.37
N LYS A 86 -9.37 6.75 7.65
CA LYS A 86 -9.51 6.21 6.30
C LYS A 86 -9.90 7.34 5.37
N LYS A 87 -9.36 7.31 4.16
CA LYS A 87 -9.88 8.09 3.03
C LYS A 87 -10.06 7.12 1.88
N ASP A 88 -11.30 6.92 1.48
CA ASP A 88 -11.65 6.11 0.31
C ASP A 88 -11.70 6.99 -0.95
N PHE A 89 -11.54 6.38 -2.13
CA PHE A 89 -11.72 7.07 -3.41
C PHE A 89 -13.18 7.54 -3.63
N ARG A 90 -14.10 7.02 -2.82
CA ARG A 90 -15.53 7.35 -2.81
C ARG A 90 -15.87 8.59 -1.99
N ASP A 91 -14.93 9.07 -1.15
CA ASP A 91 -15.16 10.20 -0.25
C ASP A 91 -14.93 11.57 -0.94
N ASN A 92 -15.16 11.64 -2.27
CA ASN A 92 -15.02 12.85 -3.09
C ASN A 92 -16.35 13.59 -3.23
#